data_AF-A0A2N6SEH1-F1
#
_entry.id   AF-A0A2N6SEH1-F1
#
_cell.length_a   1.000
_cell.length_b   1.000
_cell.length_c   1.000
_cell.angle_alpha   90.00
_cell.angle_beta   90.00
_cell.angle_gamma   90.00
#
_symmetry.space_group_name_H-M   'P 1'
#
loop_
_entity.id
_entity.type
_entity.pdbx_description
1 polymer ?
#
loop_
_entity_poly.entity_id
_entity_poly.type
_entity_poly.pdbx_seq_one_letter_code
_entity_poly.pdbx_strand_id
1 'polypeptide(L)'
;MIEYSYNNTLGVITININNINIKKRGLFIITAFVVALSMITFTSQYCEARTKATNQTQIAGSNNVEKAWNFYISQGFSKEATAGILGNYMRESRMNPSIVERGNNIGFGIAQWSFARRINLVTWLNKNNYAASSLEGQLRYSIVEMQNMSFGKYNYSSFKRINNVKEATAVFEKYFERAGVVAIDERTKYAEEIYRKYA
;
A
#
# COMPACT_ATOMS: atom_id res chain seq x y z
N MET A 1 41.75 -10.72 -15.92
CA MET A 1 40.33 -10.78 -16.35
C MET A 1 39.50 -10.26 -15.18
N ILE A 2 38.57 -9.31 -15.40
CA ILE A 2 37.71 -8.77 -14.33
C ILE A 2 36.35 -9.46 -14.47
N GLU A 3 35.91 -10.13 -13.40
CA GLU A 3 34.59 -10.75 -13.33
C GLU A 3 33.72 -10.03 -12.30
N TYR A 4 32.47 -9.80 -12.67
CA TYR A 4 31.46 -9.16 -11.82
C TYR A 4 30.38 -10.18 -11.49
N SER A 5 30.03 -10.32 -10.21
CA SER A 5 28.86 -11.08 -9.78
C SER A 5 27.99 -10.24 -8.83
N TYR A 6 26.68 -10.33 -9.01
CA TYR A 6 25.71 -9.62 -8.18
C TYR A 6 24.94 -10.60 -7.30
N ASN A 7 24.92 -10.33 -5.99
CA ASN A 7 24.16 -11.11 -5.02
C ASN A 7 22.85 -10.40 -4.69
N ASN A 8 21.74 -10.90 -5.27
CA ASN A 8 20.40 -10.35 -5.09
C ASN A 8 19.90 -10.38 -3.63
N THR A 9 20.42 -11.29 -2.79
CA THR A 9 19.92 -11.47 -1.41
C THR A 9 20.54 -10.46 -0.45
N LEU A 10 21.80 -10.07 -0.66
CA LEU A 10 22.52 -9.13 0.20
C LEU A 10 22.60 -7.72 -0.41
N GLY A 11 22.21 -7.54 -1.67
CA GLY A 11 22.35 -6.27 -2.40
C GLY A 11 23.81 -5.87 -2.64
N VAL A 12 24.73 -6.84 -2.67
CA VAL A 12 26.18 -6.59 -2.79
C VAL A 12 26.70 -7.04 -4.15
N ILE A 13 27.51 -6.19 -4.78
CA ILE A 13 28.31 -6.52 -5.97
C ILE A 13 29.68 -7.01 -5.51
N THR A 14 30.08 -8.20 -5.97
CA THR A 14 31.42 -8.76 -5.73
C THR A 14 32.27 -8.60 -6.99
N ILE A 15 33.49 -8.09 -6.83
CA ILE A 15 34.44 -7.87 -7.94
C ILE A 15 35.64 -8.78 -7.72
N ASN A 16 35.83 -9.74 -8.63
CA ASN A 16 37.00 -10.63 -8.61
C ASN A 16 38.01 -10.17 -9.66
N ILE A 17 39.25 -9.92 -9.22
CA ILE A 17 40.33 -9.46 -10.08
C ILE A 17 41.39 -10.56 -10.14
N ASN A 18 41.37 -11.34 -11.23
CA ASN A 18 42.30 -12.44 -11.43
C ASN A 18 43.36 -12.11 -12.49
N ASN A 19 44.63 -12.40 -12.16
CA ASN A 19 45.82 -12.23 -13.01
C ASN A 19 46.05 -10.81 -13.55
N ILE A 20 46.75 -9.97 -12.79
CA ILE A 20 47.34 -8.76 -13.37
C ILE A 20 48.78 -8.52 -12.90
N ASN A 21 49.70 -8.45 -13.85
CA ASN A 21 51.11 -8.12 -13.62
C ASN A 21 51.28 -6.58 -13.62
N ILE A 22 50.80 -5.93 -12.55
CA ILE A 22 50.83 -4.47 -12.41
C ILE A 22 51.90 -4.03 -11.40
N LYS A 23 52.76 -3.07 -11.78
CA LYS A 23 53.67 -2.39 -10.85
C LYS A 23 52.87 -1.73 -9.73
N LYS A 24 53.32 -1.80 -8.46
CA LYS A 24 52.60 -1.33 -7.26
C LYS A 24 51.85 0.01 -7.43
N ARG A 25 52.42 1.00 -8.14
CA ARG A 25 51.77 2.29 -8.43
C ARG A 25 50.49 2.19 -9.28
N GLY A 26 50.43 1.29 -10.26
CA GLY A 26 49.22 1.05 -11.06
C GLY A 26 48.12 0.33 -10.27
N LEU A 27 48.49 -0.48 -9.26
CA LEU A 27 47.54 -1.19 -8.41
C LEU A 27 46.76 -0.22 -7.51
N PHE A 28 47.44 0.82 -7.00
CA PHE A 28 46.79 1.91 -6.24
C PHE A 28 45.81 2.72 -7.09
N ILE A 29 46.14 2.98 -8.36
CA ILE A 29 45.25 3.74 -9.25
C ILE A 29 44.00 2.92 -9.58
N ILE A 30 44.13 1.63 -9.89
CA ILE A 30 42.98 0.76 -10.20
C ILE A 30 42.10 0.56 -8.98
N THR A 31 42.68 0.33 -7.80
CA THR A 31 41.89 0.17 -6.56
C THR A 31 41.12 1.44 -6.21
N ALA A 32 41.74 2.61 -6.33
CA ALA A 32 41.04 3.89 -6.14
C ALA A 32 39.88 4.08 -7.13
N PHE A 33 40.07 3.69 -8.39
CA PHE A 33 39.04 3.80 -9.42
C PHE A 33 37.87 2.84 -9.18
N VAL A 34 38.14 1.60 -8.75
CA VAL A 34 37.10 0.61 -8.40
C VAL A 34 36.28 1.07 -7.19
N VAL A 35 36.93 1.64 -6.17
CA VAL A 35 36.23 2.20 -4.99
C VAL A 35 35.37 3.41 -5.38
N ALA A 36 35.88 4.29 -6.24
CA ALA A 36 35.09 5.43 -6.72
C ALA A 36 33.87 4.96 -7.53
N LEU A 37 34.04 3.98 -8.41
CA LEU A 37 32.96 3.46 -9.24
C LEU A 37 31.89 2.74 -8.41
N SER A 38 32.29 1.97 -7.38
CA SER A 38 31.34 1.33 -6.47
C SER A 38 30.56 2.35 -5.62
N MET A 39 31.21 3.41 -5.13
CA MET A 39 30.52 4.47 -4.40
C MET A 39 29.46 5.18 -5.27
N ILE A 40 29.75 5.37 -6.56
CA ILE A 40 28.79 5.94 -7.52
C ILE A 40 27.58 5.00 -7.71
N THR A 41 27.81 3.69 -7.89
CA THR A 41 26.70 2.73 -8.09
C THR A 41 25.87 2.50 -6.84
N PHE A 42 26.48 2.50 -5.65
CA PHE A 42 25.73 2.49 -4.40
C PHE A 42 24.87 3.75 -4.26
N THR A 43 25.44 4.93 -4.50
CA THR A 43 24.72 6.21 -4.40
C THR A 43 23.54 6.26 -5.38
N SER A 44 23.69 5.76 -6.61
CA SER A 44 22.59 5.71 -7.58
C SER A 44 21.47 4.76 -7.14
N GLN A 45 21.81 3.57 -6.63
CA GLN A 45 20.83 2.62 -6.08
C GLN A 45 20.07 3.21 -4.87
N TYR A 46 20.78 3.90 -3.97
CA TYR A 46 20.14 4.61 -2.84
C TYR A 46 19.21 5.74 -3.32
N CYS A 47 19.62 6.50 -4.34
CA CYS A 47 18.80 7.55 -4.92
C CYS A 47 17.55 6.97 -5.58
N GLU A 48 17.66 5.89 -6.34
CA GLU A 48 16.54 5.20 -6.99
C GLU A 48 15.57 4.60 -5.96
N ALA A 49 16.06 3.94 -4.91
CA ALA A 49 15.23 3.41 -3.84
C ALA A 49 14.48 4.53 -3.09
N ARG A 50 15.16 5.64 -2.79
CA ARG A 50 14.55 6.84 -2.18
C ARG A 50 13.52 7.49 -3.11
N THR A 51 13.84 7.59 -4.39
CA THR A 51 12.95 8.14 -5.41
C THR A 51 11.73 7.24 -5.61
N LYS A 52 11.89 5.92 -5.58
CA LYS A 52 10.77 4.95 -5.63
C LYS A 52 9.91 4.99 -4.36
N ALA A 53 10.51 5.18 -3.18
CA ALA A 53 9.77 5.44 -1.94
C ALA A 53 9.01 6.78 -1.97
N THR A 54 9.56 7.79 -2.68
CA THR A 54 8.94 9.10 -2.85
C THR A 54 7.89 9.10 -3.98
N ASN A 55 8.03 8.22 -4.97
CA ASN A 55 7.16 8.03 -6.14
C ASN A 55 6.20 6.83 -6.01
N GLN A 56 6.02 6.27 -4.80
CA GLN A 56 4.76 5.61 -4.45
C GLN A 56 3.70 6.70 -4.38
N THR A 57 3.22 7.01 -5.59
CA THR A 57 2.27 8.02 -6.02
C THR A 57 1.41 8.59 -4.90
N GLN A 58 1.76 9.79 -4.46
CA GLN A 58 0.86 10.56 -3.61
C GLN A 58 -0.49 10.71 -4.33
N ILE A 59 -1.47 9.94 -3.89
CA ILE A 59 -2.85 10.09 -4.33
C ILE A 59 -3.23 11.54 -4.05
N ALA A 60 -3.75 12.24 -5.06
CA ALA A 60 -4.13 13.64 -4.93
C ALA A 60 -5.21 13.80 -3.85
N GLY A 61 -5.10 14.84 -3.03
CA GLY A 61 -6.07 15.17 -1.99
C GLY A 61 -5.43 15.78 -0.75
N SER A 62 -6.17 16.65 -0.07
CA SER A 62 -5.74 17.40 1.12
C SER A 62 -5.70 16.56 2.40
N ASN A 63 -6.42 15.44 2.44
CA ASN A 63 -6.53 14.56 3.61
C ASN A 63 -6.81 13.11 3.19
N ASN A 64 -6.75 12.16 4.12
CA ASN A 64 -6.88 10.73 3.83
C ASN A 64 -8.24 10.34 3.22
N VAL A 65 -9.33 11.02 3.60
CA VAL A 65 -10.67 10.76 3.04
C VAL A 65 -10.70 11.14 1.56
N GLU A 66 -10.23 12.34 1.23
CA GLU A 66 -10.19 12.83 -0.16
C GLU A 66 -9.25 11.98 -1.03
N LYS A 67 -8.09 11.58 -0.51
CA LYS A 67 -7.19 10.67 -1.20
C LYS A 67 -7.87 9.34 -1.50
N ALA A 68 -8.53 8.73 -0.51
CA ALA A 68 -9.23 7.47 -0.72
C ALA A 68 -10.43 7.60 -1.67
N TRP A 69 -11.14 8.73 -1.62
CA TRP A 69 -12.20 9.05 -2.58
C TRP A 69 -11.65 9.06 -4.01
N ASN A 70 -10.64 9.89 -4.27
CA ASN A 70 -10.02 10.00 -5.59
C ASN A 70 -9.47 8.66 -6.08
N PHE A 71 -8.93 7.84 -5.17
CA PHE A 71 -8.51 6.49 -5.47
C PHE A 71 -9.66 5.63 -5.99
N TYR A 72 -10.74 5.43 -5.23
CA TYR A 72 -11.82 4.54 -5.66
C TYR A 72 -12.56 5.04 -6.91
N ILE A 73 -12.70 6.36 -7.06
CA ILE A 73 -13.22 6.96 -8.30
C ILE A 73 -12.30 6.62 -9.48
N SER A 74 -10.98 6.76 -9.34
CA SER A 74 -10.02 6.38 -10.39
C SER A 74 -10.05 4.87 -10.71
N GLN A 75 -10.44 4.04 -9.74
CA GLN A 75 -10.64 2.61 -9.94
C GLN A 75 -11.99 2.29 -10.58
N GLY A 76 -12.85 3.28 -10.87
CA GLY A 76 -14.14 3.10 -11.54
C GLY A 76 -15.27 2.65 -10.63
N PHE A 77 -15.21 2.96 -9.33
CA PHE A 77 -16.35 2.81 -8.43
C PHE A 77 -17.33 3.98 -8.64
N SER A 78 -18.62 3.72 -8.47
CA SER A 78 -19.62 4.79 -8.37
C SER A 78 -19.34 5.67 -7.14
N LYS A 79 -19.92 6.87 -7.14
CA LYS A 79 -19.81 7.80 -6.01
C LYS A 79 -20.44 7.20 -4.76
N GLU A 80 -21.54 6.47 -4.91
CA GLU A 80 -22.26 5.83 -3.82
C GLU A 80 -21.51 4.62 -3.26
N ALA A 81 -20.93 3.76 -4.12
CA ALA A 81 -20.09 2.65 -3.67
C ALA A 81 -18.84 3.17 -2.94
N THR A 82 -18.21 4.21 -3.49
CA THR A 82 -17.07 4.89 -2.86
C THR A 82 -17.45 5.43 -1.49
N ALA A 83 -18.54 6.19 -1.38
CA ALA A 83 -19.05 6.70 -0.12
C ALA A 83 -19.32 5.58 0.89
N GLY A 84 -19.94 4.47 0.45
CA GLY A 84 -20.25 3.32 1.28
C GLY A 84 -19.02 2.65 1.88
N ILE A 85 -17.95 2.49 1.10
CA ILE A 85 -16.65 1.99 1.57
C ILE A 85 -16.05 2.96 2.60
N LEU A 86 -15.96 4.25 2.27
CA LEU A 86 -15.30 5.22 3.16
C LEU A 86 -16.08 5.45 4.46
N GLY A 87 -17.42 5.34 4.44
CA GLY A 87 -18.23 5.41 5.66
C GLY A 87 -17.91 4.28 6.64
N ASN A 88 -17.62 3.08 6.13
CA ASN A 88 -17.14 1.96 6.94
C ASN A 88 -15.75 2.28 7.53
N TYR A 89 -14.78 2.67 6.70
CA TYR A 89 -13.44 2.99 7.17
C TYR A 89 -13.39 4.18 8.14
N MET A 90 -14.31 5.14 8.02
CA MET A 90 -14.47 6.20 9.01
C MET A 90 -14.84 5.66 10.39
N ARG A 91 -15.71 4.65 10.46
CA ARG A 91 -16.08 4.01 11.72
C ARG A 91 -14.96 3.14 12.28
N GLU A 92 -14.22 2.45 11.42
CA GLU A 92 -13.13 1.55 11.81
C GLU A 92 -11.92 2.33 12.38
N SER A 93 -11.53 3.39 11.69
CA SER A 93 -10.19 3.96 11.89
C SER A 93 -10.13 5.48 11.80
N ARG A 94 -11.25 6.15 11.46
CA ARG A 94 -11.24 7.57 11.04
C ARG A 94 -10.30 7.81 9.86
N MET A 95 -10.15 6.82 8.97
CA MET A 95 -9.21 6.84 7.85
C MET A 95 -7.74 6.97 8.28
N ASN A 96 -7.37 6.53 9.49
CA ASN A 96 -5.99 6.51 9.94
C ASN A 96 -5.31 5.18 9.56
N PRO A 97 -4.37 5.15 8.60
CA PRO A 97 -3.72 3.91 8.17
C PRO A 97 -2.70 3.38 9.19
N SER A 98 -2.32 4.17 10.20
CA SER A 98 -1.34 3.78 11.22
C SER A 98 -1.99 3.25 12.51
N ILE A 99 -3.32 3.30 12.62
CA ILE A 99 -4.00 2.97 13.87
C ILE A 99 -3.97 1.47 14.14
N VAL A 100 -3.64 1.13 15.38
CA VAL A 100 -3.73 -0.23 15.93
C VAL A 100 -4.86 -0.22 16.95
N GLU A 101 -5.69 -1.26 16.93
CA GLU A 101 -6.80 -1.44 17.86
C GLU A 101 -6.32 -1.35 19.32
N ARG A 102 -7.05 -0.63 20.16
CA ARG A 102 -6.73 -0.54 21.59
C ARG A 102 -7.18 -1.80 22.32
N GLY A 103 -6.33 -2.35 23.16
CA GLY A 103 -6.60 -3.54 23.97
C GLY A 103 -5.72 -4.70 23.53
N ASN A 104 -6.20 -5.55 22.64
CA ASN A 104 -5.49 -6.75 22.18
C ASN A 104 -4.49 -6.48 21.03
N ASN A 105 -4.45 -5.25 20.48
CA ASN A 105 -3.62 -4.85 19.35
C ASN A 105 -3.79 -5.68 18.08
N ILE A 106 -4.96 -6.28 17.86
CA ILE A 106 -5.21 -7.17 16.72
C ILE A 106 -5.56 -6.39 15.46
N GLY A 107 -6.56 -5.51 15.52
CA GLY A 107 -6.97 -4.66 14.40
C GLY A 107 -5.88 -3.67 13.98
N PHE A 108 -5.75 -3.46 12.66
CA PHE A 108 -4.76 -2.53 12.10
C PHE A 108 -5.26 -1.80 10.85
N GLY A 109 -4.88 -0.53 10.71
CA GLY A 109 -5.07 0.26 9.50
C GLY A 109 -6.52 0.67 9.25
N ILE A 110 -6.78 1.13 8.02
CA ILE A 110 -8.04 1.80 7.68
C ILE A 110 -9.29 0.94 7.85
N ALA A 111 -9.16 -0.38 7.67
CA ALA A 111 -10.23 -1.35 7.79
C ALA A 111 -10.12 -2.24 9.04
N GLN A 112 -9.25 -1.89 9.99
CA GLN A 112 -8.98 -2.70 11.19
C GLN A 112 -8.75 -4.20 10.90
N TRP A 113 -7.96 -4.49 9.86
CA TRP A 113 -7.61 -5.86 9.49
C TRP A 113 -7.07 -6.62 10.69
N SER A 114 -7.66 -7.79 10.93
CA SER A 114 -7.45 -8.58 12.14
C SER A 114 -7.01 -10.00 11.80
N PHE A 115 -6.32 -10.66 12.73
CA PHE A 115 -5.86 -12.06 12.61
C PHE A 115 -5.14 -12.35 11.27
N ALA A 116 -5.54 -13.41 10.55
CA ALA A 116 -4.95 -13.79 9.27
C ALA A 116 -5.07 -12.69 8.21
N ARG A 117 -6.12 -11.86 8.23
CA ARG A 117 -6.26 -10.76 7.25
C ARG A 117 -5.17 -9.71 7.44
N ARG A 118 -4.76 -9.43 8.69
CA ARG A 118 -3.64 -8.53 8.97
C ARG A 118 -2.31 -9.09 8.46
N ILE A 119 -2.08 -10.40 8.66
CA ILE A 119 -0.88 -11.07 8.16
C ILE A 119 -0.82 -10.99 6.64
N ASN A 120 -1.94 -11.24 5.96
CA ASN A 120 -2.03 -11.16 4.51
C ASN A 120 -1.81 -9.74 3.99
N LEU A 121 -2.39 -8.73 4.65
CA LEU A 121 -2.14 -7.31 4.36
C LEU A 121 -0.65 -6.99 4.44
N VAL A 122 -0.02 -7.25 5.60
CA VAL A 122 1.39 -6.88 5.83
C VAL A 122 2.31 -7.61 4.87
N THR A 123 2.04 -8.90 4.61
CA THR A 123 2.78 -9.68 3.61
C THR A 123 2.67 -9.08 2.22
N TRP A 124 1.45 -8.70 1.80
CA TRP A 124 1.23 -8.10 0.50
C TRP A 124 1.89 -6.72 0.39
N LEU A 125 1.80 -5.88 1.43
CA LEU A 125 2.43 -4.56 1.47
C LEU A 125 3.95 -4.69 1.33
N ASN A 126 4.59 -5.55 2.13
CA ASN A 126 6.03 -5.79 2.07
C ASN A 126 6.47 -6.28 0.69
N LYS A 127 5.75 -7.25 0.10
CA LYS A 127 6.04 -7.77 -1.25
C LYS A 127 5.95 -6.68 -2.32
N ASN A 128 5.08 -5.69 -2.13
CA ASN A 128 4.87 -4.59 -3.05
C ASN A 128 5.63 -3.30 -2.64
N ASN A 129 6.56 -3.40 -1.69
CA ASN A 129 7.40 -2.32 -1.18
C ASN A 129 6.64 -1.16 -0.52
N TYR A 130 5.43 -1.37 -0.01
CA TYR A 130 4.71 -0.37 0.75
C TYR A 130 5.05 -0.46 2.24
N ALA A 131 5.19 0.69 2.90
CA ALA A 131 5.17 0.72 4.37
C ALA A 131 3.83 0.18 4.89
N ALA A 132 3.84 -0.50 6.04
CA ALA A 132 2.63 -1.06 6.65
C ALA A 132 1.52 -0.01 6.86
N SER A 133 1.91 1.21 7.23
CA SER A 133 1.03 2.37 7.44
C SER A 133 0.75 3.20 6.18
N SER A 134 1.13 2.72 5.00
CA SER A 134 0.85 3.41 3.73
C SER A 134 -0.65 3.39 3.43
N LEU A 135 -1.29 4.57 3.35
CA LEU A 135 -2.68 4.68 2.91
C LEU A 135 -2.86 4.09 1.51
N GLU A 136 -2.00 4.44 0.55
CA GLU A 136 -2.09 3.91 -0.82
C GLU A 136 -1.96 2.38 -0.84
N GLY A 137 -0.99 1.84 -0.10
CA GLY A 137 -0.80 0.39 -0.01
C GLY A 137 -2.06 -0.30 0.54
N GLN A 138 -2.64 0.23 1.61
CA GLN A 138 -3.86 -0.32 2.22
C GLN A 138 -5.08 -0.21 1.30
N LEU A 139 -5.26 0.90 0.60
CA LEU A 139 -6.32 1.07 -0.39
C LEU A 139 -6.18 0.08 -1.56
N ARG A 140 -4.96 -0.10 -2.09
CA ARG A 140 -4.69 -1.09 -3.14
C ARG A 140 -4.92 -2.52 -2.65
N TYR A 141 -4.51 -2.83 -1.43
CA TYR A 141 -4.77 -4.14 -0.86
C TYR A 141 -6.27 -4.41 -0.68
N SER A 142 -7.06 -3.40 -0.29
CA SER A 142 -8.51 -3.55 -0.20
C SER A 142 -9.13 -4.00 -1.54
N ILE A 143 -8.63 -3.47 -2.67
CA ILE A 143 -9.06 -3.91 -4.02
C ILE A 143 -8.73 -5.39 -4.24
N VAL A 144 -7.53 -5.82 -3.86
CA VAL A 144 -7.10 -7.22 -3.98
C VAL A 144 -8.02 -8.14 -3.18
N GLU A 145 -8.38 -7.77 -1.95
CA GLU A 145 -9.35 -8.55 -1.16
C GLU A 145 -10.74 -8.54 -1.80
N MET A 146 -11.27 -7.36 -2.16
CA MET A 146 -12.60 -7.24 -2.75
C MET A 146 -12.75 -8.05 -4.04
N GLN A 147 -11.70 -8.14 -4.86
CA GLN A 147 -11.70 -8.94 -6.10
C GLN A 147 -11.84 -10.45 -5.84
N ASN A 148 -11.41 -10.92 -4.67
CA ASN A 148 -11.45 -12.33 -4.28
C ASN A 148 -12.67 -12.66 -3.40
N MET A 149 -13.66 -11.76 -3.32
CA MET A 149 -14.80 -11.87 -2.43
C MET A 149 -16.14 -11.80 -3.18
N SER A 150 -17.17 -12.39 -2.58
CA SER A 150 -18.57 -12.18 -2.94
C SER A 150 -19.23 -11.25 -1.95
N PHE A 151 -20.11 -10.39 -2.46
CA PHE A 151 -20.88 -9.38 -1.73
C PHE A 151 -22.37 -9.76 -1.74
N GLY A 152 -22.66 -11.03 -1.47
CA GLY A 152 -24.01 -11.59 -1.54
C GLY A 152 -24.47 -11.74 -2.99
N LYS A 153 -25.50 -10.97 -3.38
CA LYS A 153 -25.96 -10.92 -4.78
C LYS A 153 -24.99 -10.17 -5.71
N TYR A 154 -24.02 -9.45 -5.13
CA TYR A 154 -23.02 -8.69 -5.87
C TYR A 154 -21.69 -9.45 -5.96
N ASN A 155 -21.00 -9.32 -7.09
CA ASN A 155 -19.58 -9.60 -7.21
C ASN A 155 -18.80 -8.27 -7.20
N TYR A 156 -17.47 -8.32 -7.23
CA TYR A 156 -16.64 -7.11 -7.27
C TYR A 156 -17.11 -6.08 -8.33
N SER A 157 -17.34 -6.54 -9.56
CA SER A 157 -17.74 -5.67 -10.67
C SER A 157 -19.12 -5.05 -10.49
N SER A 158 -20.10 -5.77 -9.92
CA SER A 158 -21.43 -5.22 -9.66
C SER A 158 -21.49 -4.40 -8.37
N PHE A 159 -20.69 -4.73 -7.35
CA PHE A 159 -20.54 -3.91 -6.14
C PHE A 159 -20.04 -2.50 -6.48
N LYS A 160 -19.03 -2.39 -7.35
CA LYS A 160 -18.51 -1.11 -7.86
C LYS A 160 -19.57 -0.20 -8.46
N ARG A 161 -20.70 -0.75 -8.90
CA ARG A 161 -21.77 -0.04 -9.60
C ARG A 161 -22.99 0.21 -8.74
N ILE A 162 -22.98 -0.16 -7.45
CA ILE A 162 -24.08 0.15 -6.54
C ILE A 162 -24.28 1.67 -6.53
N ASN A 163 -25.49 2.13 -6.80
CA ASN A 163 -25.86 3.55 -6.92
C ASN A 163 -26.73 4.02 -5.76
N ASN A 164 -26.58 3.39 -4.60
CA ASN A 164 -27.29 3.73 -3.38
C ASN A 164 -26.30 3.69 -2.19
N VAL A 165 -26.10 4.84 -1.53
CA VAL A 165 -25.11 4.98 -0.45
C VAL A 165 -25.39 3.98 0.67
N LYS A 166 -26.64 3.89 1.13
CA LYS A 166 -27.03 2.99 2.24
C LYS A 166 -26.80 1.53 1.90
N GLU A 167 -27.19 1.10 0.69
CA GLU A 167 -26.97 -0.27 0.22
C GLU A 167 -25.48 -0.59 0.13
N ALA A 168 -24.67 0.31 -0.46
CA ALA A 168 -23.23 0.12 -0.54
C ALA A 168 -22.58 0.02 0.84
N THR A 169 -22.96 0.89 1.78
CA THR A 169 -22.46 0.85 3.16
C THR A 169 -22.78 -0.49 3.82
N ALA A 170 -24.04 -0.94 3.75
CA ALA A 170 -24.49 -2.17 4.40
C ALA A 170 -23.89 -3.42 3.77
N VAL A 171 -23.77 -3.46 2.44
CA VAL A 171 -23.14 -4.57 1.73
C VAL A 171 -21.64 -4.63 2.07
N PHE A 172 -20.94 -3.50 2.08
CA PHE A 172 -19.53 -3.48 2.44
C PHE A 172 -19.30 -3.87 3.89
N GLU A 173 -20.11 -3.35 4.83
CA GLU A 173 -20.06 -3.75 6.24
C GLU A 173 -20.23 -5.26 6.39
N LYS A 174 -21.30 -5.82 5.81
CA LYS A 174 -21.66 -7.22 5.99
C LYS A 174 -20.63 -8.20 5.42
N TYR A 175 -20.01 -7.87 4.29
CA TYR A 175 -19.15 -8.82 3.56
C TYR A 175 -17.67 -8.50 3.71
N PHE A 176 -17.26 -7.23 3.67
CA PHE A 176 -15.87 -6.83 3.81
C PHE A 176 -15.44 -6.67 5.26
N GLU A 177 -16.14 -5.84 6.05
CA GLU A 177 -15.75 -5.55 7.43
C GLU A 177 -16.07 -6.71 8.38
N ARG A 178 -17.31 -7.23 8.32
CA ARG A 178 -17.84 -8.25 9.23
C ARG A 178 -17.61 -7.83 10.69
N ALA A 179 -17.97 -6.59 11.00
CA ALA A 179 -17.67 -5.98 12.28
C ALA A 179 -18.42 -6.66 13.42
N GLY A 180 -17.75 -6.89 14.56
CA GLY A 180 -18.41 -7.42 15.75
C GLY A 180 -19.51 -6.49 16.28
N VAL A 181 -19.33 -5.17 16.11
CA VAL A 181 -20.36 -4.16 16.34
C VAL A 181 -20.64 -3.47 15.01
N VAL A 182 -21.78 -3.83 14.42
CA VAL A 182 -22.20 -3.37 13.09
C VAL A 182 -22.32 -1.85 13.02
N ALA A 183 -23.04 -1.21 13.96
CA ALA A 183 -23.22 0.26 14.01
C ALA A 183 -23.59 0.90 12.65
N ILE A 184 -24.53 0.28 11.92
CA ILE A 184 -24.81 0.63 10.51
C ILE A 184 -25.25 2.08 10.34
N ASP A 185 -26.06 2.63 11.25
CA ASP A 185 -26.54 4.01 11.17
C ASP A 185 -25.38 5.03 11.23
N GLU A 186 -24.36 4.75 12.06
CA GLU A 186 -23.19 5.60 12.17
C GLU A 186 -22.34 5.53 10.89
N ARG A 187 -22.14 4.32 10.35
CA ARG A 187 -21.41 4.11 9.09
C ARG A 187 -22.10 4.79 7.91
N THR A 188 -23.42 4.67 7.84
CA THR A 188 -24.24 5.32 6.81
C THR A 188 -24.20 6.84 6.98
N LYS A 189 -24.22 7.36 8.20
CA LYS A 189 -24.05 8.80 8.44
C LYS A 189 -22.71 9.31 7.87
N TYR A 190 -21.59 8.62 8.15
CA TYR A 190 -20.30 8.99 7.56
C TYR A 190 -20.31 8.88 6.04
N ALA A 191 -20.88 7.81 5.48
CA ALA A 191 -20.98 7.63 4.03
C ALA A 191 -21.75 8.77 3.37
N GLU A 192 -22.90 9.15 3.91
CA GLU A 192 -23.73 10.25 3.42
C GLU A 192 -23.03 11.62 3.54
N GLU A 193 -22.29 11.86 4.62
CA GLU A 193 -21.47 13.07 4.79
C GLU A 193 -20.36 13.16 3.73
N ILE A 194 -19.68 12.05 3.45
CA ILE A 194 -18.64 11.96 2.42
C ILE A 194 -19.25 12.15 1.03
N TYR A 195 -20.36 11.47 0.73
CA TYR A 195 -21.07 11.61 -0.54
C TYR A 195 -21.45 13.06 -0.80
N ARG A 196 -22.11 13.73 0.15
CA ARG A 196 -22.48 15.16 0.01
C ARG A 196 -21.28 16.08 -0.23
N LYS A 197 -20.09 15.71 0.23
CA LYS A 197 -18.89 16.54 0.11
C LYS A 197 -18.17 16.38 -1.23
N TYR A 198 -18.20 15.18 -1.82
CA TYR A 198 -17.31 14.84 -2.94
C TYR A 198 -18.03 14.32 -4.21
N ALA A 199 -19.32 13.97 -4.12
CA ALA A 199 -20.13 13.56 -5.26
C ALA A 199 -20.50 14.76 -6.13
#